data_AF-A0A249PMI7-F1
#
_entry.id   AF-A0A249PMI7-F1
#
_cell.length_a   1.000
_cell.length_b   1.000
_cell.length_c   1.000
_cell.angle_alpha   90.00
_cell.angle_beta   90.00
_cell.angle_gamma   90.00
#
_symmetry.space_group_name_H-M   'P 1'
#
loop_
_entity.id
_entity.type
_entity.pdbx_description
1 polymer ?
#
loop_
_entity_poly.entity_id
_entity_poly.type
_entity_poly.pdbx_seq_one_letter_code
_entity_poly.pdbx_strand_id
1 'polypeptide(L)'
;MDRKQHSRRVVAKINRLAQMIIEFDRYLEINQSSMPNYAKRSLQGLPVSSSRAQSSANALVNRRMNKRRQMRWSPQGAQRVLQTRVAVLDGRLQDGRFSLAA
;
A
#
# COMPACT_ATOMS: atom_id res chain seq x y z
N MET A 1 -12.60 23.96 34.15
CA MET A 1 -11.95 22.68 33.82
C MET A 1 -10.81 22.47 34.80
N ASP A 2 -10.86 21.40 35.62
CA ASP A 2 -9.89 21.15 36.70
C ASP A 2 -8.45 20.92 36.17
N ARG A 3 -7.47 21.66 36.71
CA ARG A 3 -6.06 21.66 36.28
C ARG A 3 -5.42 20.28 36.48
N LYS A 4 -5.81 19.56 37.54
CA LYS A 4 -5.36 18.17 37.79
C LYS A 4 -5.86 17.21 36.71
N GLN A 5 -7.09 17.40 36.24
CA GLN A 5 -7.69 16.56 35.21
C GLN A 5 -7.04 16.80 33.83
N HIS A 6 -6.66 18.03 33.53
CA HIS A 6 -5.90 18.36 32.32
C HIS A 6 -4.52 17.69 32.31
N SER A 7 -3.76 17.79 33.41
CA SER A 7 -2.44 17.16 33.53
C SER A 7 -2.49 15.63 33.40
N ARG A 8 -3.49 14.98 34.02
CA ARG A 8 -3.70 13.52 33.87
C ARG A 8 -3.96 13.09 32.43
N ARG A 9 -4.73 13.88 31.67
CA ARG A 9 -5.00 13.61 30.25
C ARG A 9 -3.74 13.74 29.39
N VAL A 10 -2.87 14.70 29.71
CA VAL A 10 -1.59 14.88 28.98
C VAL A 10 -0.67 13.69 29.25
N VAL A 11 -0.50 13.28 30.51
CA VAL A 11 0.32 12.10 30.87
C VAL A 11 -0.21 10.83 30.19
N ALA A 12 -1.53 10.63 30.15
CA ALA A 12 -2.13 9.49 29.46
C ALA A 12 -1.83 9.48 27.95
N LYS A 13 -1.83 10.65 27.30
CA LYS A 13 -1.46 10.76 25.87
C LYS A 13 0.02 10.44 25.64
N ILE A 14 0.91 10.93 26.50
CA ILE A 14 2.35 10.66 26.42
C ILE A 14 2.61 9.16 26.57
N ASN A 15 2.00 8.51 27.56
CA ASN A 15 2.15 7.07 27.76
C ASN A 15 1.62 6.27 26.57
N ARG A 16 0.50 6.69 25.97
CA ARG A 16 -0.02 6.06 24.76
C ARG A 16 0.94 6.23 23.58
N LEU A 17 1.55 7.41 23.42
CA LEU A 17 2.54 7.63 22.37
C LEU A 17 3.78 6.76 22.57
N ALA A 18 4.30 6.69 23.80
CA ALA A 18 5.44 5.83 24.13
C ALA A 18 5.13 4.37 23.80
N GLN A 19 3.93 3.89 24.15
CA GLN A 19 3.50 2.54 23.83
C GLN A 19 3.44 2.28 22.32
N MET A 20 2.90 3.23 21.54
CA MET A 20 2.86 3.11 20.08
C MET A 20 4.27 3.08 19.46
N ILE A 21 5.23 3.82 20.02
CA ILE A 21 6.62 3.80 19.55
C ILE A 21 7.25 2.42 19.81
N ILE A 22 7.03 1.84 20.99
CA ILE A 22 7.53 0.50 21.32
C ILE A 22 6.93 -0.57 20.39
N GLU A 23 5.62 -0.48 20.12
CA GLU A 23 4.95 -1.39 19.20
C GLU A 23 5.45 -1.23 17.76
N PHE A 24 5.72 0.00 17.34
CA PHE A 24 6.27 0.30 16.02
C PHE A 24 7.70 -0.24 15.88
N ASP A 25 8.55 -0.04 16.88
CA ASP A 25 9.92 -0.55 16.89
C ASP A 25 9.94 -2.09 16.77
N ARG A 26 9.15 -2.77 17.60
CA ARG A 26 8.97 -4.22 17.52
C ARG A 26 8.46 -4.68 16.15
N TYR A 27 7.52 -3.92 15.55
CA TYR A 27 7.04 -4.22 14.21
C TYR A 27 8.18 -4.14 13.18
N LEU A 28 9.04 -3.13 13.26
CA LEU A 28 10.19 -2.99 12.37
C LEU A 28 11.19 -4.14 12.56
N GLU A 29 11.50 -4.52 13.79
CA GLU A 29 12.38 -5.65 14.10
C GLU A 29 11.86 -6.96 13.49
N ILE A 30 10.60 -7.30 13.74
CA ILE A 30 9.97 -8.52 13.24
C ILE A 30 9.96 -8.56 11.70
N ASN A 31 9.75 -7.41 11.05
CA ASN A 31 9.61 -7.32 9.61
C ASN A 31 10.91 -6.96 8.88
N GLN A 32 12.05 -6.84 9.58
CA GLN A 32 13.30 -6.36 9.01
C GLN A 32 13.74 -7.14 7.77
N SER A 33 13.60 -8.47 7.79
CA SER A 33 13.93 -9.35 6.67
C SER A 33 13.04 -9.13 5.44
N SER A 34 11.83 -8.63 5.64
CA SER A 34 10.84 -8.38 4.58
C SER A 34 10.84 -6.92 4.11
N MET A 35 11.56 -6.02 4.78
CA MET A 35 11.63 -4.61 4.41
C MET A 35 12.57 -4.39 3.23
N PRO A 36 12.08 -3.86 2.09
CA PRO A 36 12.95 -3.49 0.98
C PRO A 36 13.93 -2.37 1.38
N ASN A 37 15.17 -2.44 0.91
CA ASN A 37 16.11 -1.32 1.04
C ASN A 37 15.68 -0.16 0.11
N TYR A 38 14.82 0.70 0.63
CA TYR A 38 14.26 1.84 -0.08
C TYR A 38 15.32 2.88 -0.50
N ALA A 39 16.37 3.07 0.31
CA ALA A 39 17.47 3.96 -0.02
C ALA A 39 18.23 3.47 -1.27
N LYS A 40 18.57 2.17 -1.32
CA LYS A 40 19.19 1.55 -2.49
C LYS A 40 18.29 1.63 -3.72
N ARG A 41 16.98 1.38 -3.57
CA ARG A 41 16.01 1.54 -4.67
C ARG A 41 16.01 2.96 -5.22
N SER A 42 15.96 3.97 -4.34
CA SER A 42 15.98 5.38 -4.73
C SER A 42 17.25 5.74 -5.48
N LEU A 43 18.42 5.29 -5.00
CA LEU A 43 19.72 5.51 -5.66
C LEU A 43 19.79 4.84 -7.03
N GLN A 44 19.08 3.73 -7.23
CA GLN A 44 18.98 3.01 -8.49
C GLN A 44 17.87 3.54 -9.43
N GLY A 45 17.18 4.63 -9.06
CA GLY A 45 16.05 5.17 -9.83
C GLY A 45 14.81 4.25 -9.85
N LEU A 46 14.76 3.24 -8.98
CA LEU A 46 13.65 2.30 -8.89
C LEU A 46 12.51 2.89 -8.03
N PRO A 47 11.25 2.53 -8.29
CA PRO A 47 10.11 3.04 -7.53
C PRO A 47 10.24 2.70 -6.04
N VAL A 48 10.28 3.72 -5.19
CA VAL A 48 10.43 3.59 -3.73
C VAL A 48 9.14 3.17 -3.06
N SER A 49 7.98 3.39 -3.68
CA SER A 49 6.69 3.06 -3.08
C SER A 49 5.76 2.37 -4.07
N SER A 50 5.10 1.31 -3.62
CA SER A 50 3.99 0.67 -4.33
C SER A 50 2.67 1.45 -4.16
N SER A 51 2.65 2.55 -3.39
CA SER A 51 1.44 3.32 -3.09
C SER A 51 0.66 3.76 -4.33
N ARG A 52 1.32 4.15 -5.41
CA ARG A 52 0.65 4.49 -6.69
C ARG A 52 -0.07 3.28 -7.31
N ALA A 53 0.58 2.12 -7.31
CA ALA A 53 0.00 0.88 -7.81
C ALA A 53 -1.14 0.40 -6.90
N GLN A 54 -0.94 0.44 -5.58
CA GLN A 54 -1.94 0.09 -4.57
C GLN A 54 -3.17 1.00 -4.65
N SER A 55 -2.98 2.32 -4.74
CA SER A 55 -4.07 3.30 -4.88
C SER A 55 -4.86 3.08 -6.17
N SER A 56 -4.17 2.79 -7.28
CA SER A 56 -4.81 2.46 -8.56
C SER A 56 -5.62 1.16 -8.48
N ALA A 57 -5.07 0.12 -7.84
CA ALA A 57 -5.78 -1.13 -7.59
C ALA A 57 -7.01 -0.91 -6.71
N ASN A 58 -6.86 -0.14 -5.63
CA ASN A 58 -7.96 0.17 -4.71
C ASN A 58 -9.07 0.98 -5.40
N ALA A 59 -8.71 1.97 -6.23
CA ALA A 59 -9.65 2.72 -7.04
C ALA A 59 -10.39 1.83 -8.05
N LEU A 60 -9.70 0.87 -8.68
CA LEU A 60 -10.30 -0.10 -9.60
C LEU A 60 -11.29 -1.01 -8.87
N VAL A 61 -10.87 -1.59 -7.74
CA VAL A 61 -11.71 -2.43 -6.88
C VAL A 61 -12.95 -1.64 -6.47
N ASN A 62 -12.79 -0.46 -5.90
CA ASN A 62 -13.92 0.39 -5.51
C ASN A 62 -14.83 0.73 -6.70
N ARG A 63 -14.29 1.10 -7.87
CA ARG A 63 -15.12 1.40 -9.05
C ARG A 63 -15.92 0.20 -9.55
N ARG A 64 -15.39 -1.02 -9.41
CA ARG A 64 -16.03 -2.26 -9.91
C ARG A 64 -16.87 -2.97 -8.87
N MET A 65 -16.59 -2.77 -7.58
CA MET A 65 -17.09 -3.57 -6.46
C MET A 65 -17.77 -2.74 -5.36
N ASN A 66 -17.72 -1.40 -5.39
CA ASN A 66 -18.48 -0.59 -4.45
C ASN A 66 -19.99 -0.77 -4.71
N LYS A 67 -20.80 -0.75 -3.63
CA LYS A 67 -22.25 -1.00 -3.57
C LYS A 67 -22.63 -2.49 -3.71
N ARG A 68 -23.90 -2.78 -4.05
CA ARG A 68 -24.53 -4.12 -4.18
C ARG A 68 -23.95 -5.01 -5.30
N ARG A 69 -22.69 -4.82 -5.71
CA ARG A 69 -22.04 -5.59 -6.78
C ARG A 69 -21.02 -6.55 -6.18
N GLN A 70 -21.31 -7.84 -6.25
CA GLN A 70 -20.43 -8.90 -5.74
C GLN A 70 -19.29 -9.21 -6.73
N MET A 71 -18.15 -9.68 -6.21
CA MET A 71 -16.96 -9.98 -7.00
C MET A 71 -17.23 -11.15 -7.98
N ARG A 72 -17.27 -10.86 -9.29
CA ARG A 72 -17.51 -11.87 -10.35
C ARG A 72 -16.23 -12.35 -11.04
N TRP A 73 -15.06 -11.97 -10.51
CA TRP A 73 -13.78 -12.38 -11.06
C TRP A 73 -13.17 -13.45 -10.16
N SER A 74 -12.66 -14.53 -10.76
CA SER A 74 -11.75 -15.41 -10.05
C SER A 74 -10.44 -14.67 -9.75
N PRO A 75 -9.67 -15.07 -8.72
CA PRO A 75 -8.36 -14.48 -8.44
C PRO A 75 -7.45 -14.43 -9.68
N GLN A 76 -7.47 -15.51 -10.49
CA GLN A 76 -6.73 -15.57 -11.75
C GLN A 76 -7.25 -14.55 -12.78
N GLY A 77 -8.56 -14.39 -12.91
CA GLY A 77 -9.17 -13.40 -13.81
C GLY A 77 -8.82 -11.97 -13.42
N ALA A 78 -8.86 -11.66 -12.12
CA ALA A 78 -8.47 -10.35 -11.60
C ALA A 78 -7.00 -10.04 -11.90
N GLN A 79 -6.10 -11.02 -11.69
CA GLN A 79 -4.68 -10.88 -11.98
C GLN A 79 -4.42 -10.59 -13.46
N ARG A 80 -5.08 -11.33 -14.38
CA ARG A 80 -4.93 -11.10 -15.83
C ARG A 80 -5.40 -9.70 -16.24
N VAL A 81 -6.55 -9.25 -15.73
CA VAL A 81 -7.07 -7.91 -16.02
C VAL A 81 -6.11 -6.80 -15.53
N LEU A 82 -5.50 -6.98 -14.36
CA LEU A 82 -4.49 -6.05 -13.85
C LEU A 82 -3.24 -6.03 -14.76
N GLN A 83 -2.72 -7.19 -15.15
CA GLN A 83 -1.58 -7.30 -16.07
C GLN A 83 -1.85 -6.60 -17.40
N THR A 84 -3.01 -6.85 -18.01
CA THR A 84 -3.43 -6.18 -19.25
C THR A 84 -3.48 -4.66 -19.08
N ARG A 85 -4.08 -4.17 -17.98
CA ARG A 85 -4.16 -2.71 -17.73
C ARG A 85 -2.80 -2.07 -17.53
N VAL A 86 -1.91 -2.71 -16.78
CA VAL A 86 -0.53 -2.22 -16.59
C VAL A 86 0.18 -2.15 -17.94
N ALA A 87 0.02 -3.15 -18.79
CA ALA A 87 0.61 -3.14 -20.12
C ALA A 87 0.05 -2.04 -21.04
N VAL A 88 -1.25 -1.73 -20.96
CA VAL A 88 -1.82 -0.58 -21.68
C VAL A 88 -1.20 0.73 -21.18
N LEU A 89 -1.09 0.91 -19.87
CA LEU A 89 -0.52 2.13 -19.27
C LEU A 89 0.96 2.29 -19.60
N ASP A 90 1.70 1.19 -19.64
CA ASP A 90 3.11 1.17 -20.03
C ASP A 90 3.33 1.22 -21.55
N GLY A 91 2.25 1.27 -22.35
CA GLY A 91 2.34 1.23 -23.83
C GLY A 91 2.80 -0.12 -24.40
N ARG A 92 2.91 -1.15 -23.56
CA ARG A 92 3.31 -2.53 -23.91
C ARG A 92 2.19 -3.35 -24.53
N LEU A 93 0.95 -2.86 -24.54
CA LEU A 93 -0.17 -3.49 -25.21
C LEU A 93 -0.61 -2.62 -26.39
N GLN A 94 -0.22 -3.01 -27.61
CA GLN A 94 -0.65 -2.39 -28.86
C GLN A 94 -1.37 -3.44 -29.71
N ASP A 95 -2.53 -3.10 -30.26
CA ASP A 95 -3.34 -3.98 -31.14
C ASP A 95 -3.62 -5.38 -30.57
N GLY A 96 -3.82 -5.48 -29.25
CA GLY A 96 -4.07 -6.76 -28.57
C GLY A 96 -2.86 -7.68 -28.44
N ARG A 97 -1.66 -7.20 -28.81
CA ARG A 97 -0.39 -7.93 -28.69
C ARG A 97 0.45 -7.32 -27.57
N PHE A 98 0.92 -8.18 -26.67
CA PHE A 98 1.86 -7.82 -25.62
C PHE A 98 3.27 -7.73 -26.21
N SER A 99 3.92 -6.57 -26.14
CA SER A 99 5.36 -6.50 -26.28
C SER A 99 6.01 -6.83 -24.93
N LEU A 100 6.74 -7.94 -24.88
CA LEU A 100 7.67 -8.20 -23.79
C LEU A 100 8.85 -7.25 -24.02
N ALA A 101 8.90 -6.16 -23.28
CA ALA A 101 10.14 -5.41 -23.16
C ALA A 101 11.19 -6.38 -22.55
N ALA A 102 12.29 -6.57 -23.28
CA ALA A 102 13.43 -7.38 -22.88
C ALA A 102 14.06 -6.88 -21.58
#